data_AF-A0A852WTU8-F1
#
_entry.id   AF-A0A852WTU8-F1
#
_cell.length_a   1.000
_cell.length_b   1.000
_cell.length_c   1.000
_cell.angle_alpha   90.00
_cell.angle_beta   90.00
_cell.angle_gamma   90.00
#
_symmetry.space_group_name_H-M   'P 1'
#
loop_
_entity.id
_entity.type
_entity.pdbx_description
1 polymer ?
#
loop_
_entity_poly.entity_id
_entity_poly.type
_entity_poly.pdbx_seq_one_letter_code
_entity_poly.pdbx_strand_id
1 'polypeptide(L)'
;MADLSDGPATTFARAATQWTQLDWWKLEARALHRVPELRRSLAAFAPTAAWRDLAKNVAPGWGCLLTLSNIASFTLPVVALLFLLSWVFGRNDVAPVGVAGLLAGVAALIAGIGIATELRESLGTDPKIHRMLGSLHLVPSAIGLLIAAGAIALGAADGVWGVGGLLADVIVGILHFLMFRGPAHTGSDRWQRSFSRLEAALDGMPPDERMRIYSDIQTALAGLRDRGLISREDFARARELRIGILGMTMAPREDLTPR
;
A
#
# COMPACT_ATOMS: atom_id res chain seq x y z
N MET A 1 25.90 -23.14 -31.20
CA MET A 1 26.14 -22.27 -30.02
C MET A 1 25.05 -21.24 -30.03
N ALA A 2 24.06 -21.36 -29.13
CA ALA A 2 22.97 -20.39 -29.06
C ALA A 2 23.55 -19.08 -28.54
N ASP A 3 23.36 -18.02 -29.31
CA ASP A 3 23.68 -16.65 -28.93
C ASP A 3 22.77 -16.29 -27.76
N LEU A 4 23.27 -16.48 -26.54
CA LEU A 4 22.60 -16.09 -25.30
C LEU A 4 22.65 -14.57 -25.25
N SER A 5 21.70 -13.92 -25.94
CA SER A 5 21.49 -12.48 -25.83
C SER A 5 21.49 -12.12 -24.36
N ASP A 6 22.42 -11.24 -23.95
CA ASP A 6 22.60 -10.89 -22.55
C ASP A 6 21.28 -10.47 -21.94
N GLY A 7 20.92 -11.11 -20.83
CA GLY A 7 19.74 -10.70 -20.09
C GLY A 7 19.95 -9.32 -19.43
N PRO A 8 18.87 -8.68 -18.97
CA PRO A 8 18.96 -7.36 -18.36
C PRO A 8 19.82 -7.32 -17.08
N ALA A 9 19.88 -8.40 -16.31
CA ALA A 9 20.75 -8.47 -15.13
C ALA A 9 22.22 -8.54 -15.54
N THR A 10 22.54 -9.37 -16.53
CA THR A 10 23.89 -9.47 -17.11
C THR A 10 24.35 -8.14 -17.70
N THR A 11 23.47 -7.47 -18.45
CA THR A 11 23.75 -6.14 -19.02
C THR A 11 24.05 -5.12 -17.93
N PHE A 12 23.25 -5.10 -16.86
CA PHE A 12 23.47 -4.22 -15.70
C PHE A 12 24.82 -4.51 -15.02
N ALA A 13 25.11 -5.78 -14.75
CA ALA A 13 26.36 -6.20 -14.12
C ALA A 13 27.60 -5.82 -14.94
N ARG A 14 27.54 -5.92 -16.27
CA ARG A 14 28.66 -5.50 -17.16
C ARG A 14 28.86 -3.99 -17.19
N ALA A 15 27.78 -3.21 -17.11
CA ALA A 15 27.86 -1.76 -17.09
C ALA A 15 28.32 -1.20 -15.72
N ALA A 16 28.21 -1.97 -14.64
CA ALA A 16 28.62 -1.54 -13.31
C ALA A 16 30.14 -1.30 -13.25
N THR A 17 30.57 -0.18 -12.69
CA THR A 17 31.98 0.14 -12.41
C THR A 17 32.34 -0.03 -10.94
N GLN A 18 31.34 -0.01 -10.07
CA GLN A 18 31.42 -0.23 -8.63
C GLN A 18 30.22 -1.08 -8.21
N TRP A 19 30.35 -1.77 -7.08
CA TRP A 19 29.27 -2.57 -6.52
C TRP A 19 28.99 -2.16 -5.09
N THR A 20 27.76 -1.74 -4.85
CA THR A 20 27.27 -1.34 -3.53
C THR A 20 26.23 -2.33 -3.03
N GLN A 21 25.91 -2.26 -1.74
CA GLN A 21 24.88 -3.10 -1.14
C GLN A 21 23.51 -2.95 -1.86
N LEU A 22 23.18 -1.76 -2.34
CA LEU A 22 21.93 -1.51 -3.06
C LEU A 22 21.88 -2.22 -4.43
N ASP A 23 23.03 -2.50 -5.05
CA ASP A 23 23.09 -3.04 -6.40
C ASP A 23 22.64 -4.52 -6.45
N TRP A 24 22.66 -5.24 -5.32
CA TRP A 24 22.02 -6.55 -5.17
C TRP A 24 20.52 -6.49 -5.46
N TRP A 25 19.83 -5.49 -4.90
CA TRP A 25 18.40 -5.26 -5.16
C TRP A 25 18.13 -4.87 -6.60
N LYS A 26 18.98 -4.02 -7.19
CA LYS A 26 18.84 -3.60 -8.59
C LYS A 26 19.07 -4.74 -9.56
N LEU A 27 20.05 -5.59 -9.30
CA LEU A 27 20.35 -6.76 -10.12
C LEU A 27 19.13 -7.67 -10.21
N GLU A 28 18.54 -8.01 -9.06
CA GLU A 28 17.33 -8.82 -8.98
C GLU A 28 16.13 -8.13 -9.66
N ALA A 29 15.96 -6.82 -9.44
CA ALA A 29 14.91 -6.04 -10.10
C ALA A 29 15.01 -6.08 -11.64
N ARG A 30 16.25 -6.05 -12.19
CA ARG A 30 16.49 -6.15 -13.64
C ARG A 30 16.26 -7.55 -14.18
N ALA A 31 16.69 -8.59 -13.46
CA ALA A 31 16.40 -9.97 -13.81
C ALA A 31 14.88 -10.19 -13.92
N LEU A 32 14.13 -9.62 -12.97
CA LEU A 32 12.68 -9.74 -12.88
C LEU A 32 11.88 -8.80 -13.79
N HIS A 33 12.50 -8.09 -14.74
CA HIS A 33 11.82 -7.02 -15.51
C HIS A 33 10.52 -7.46 -16.20
N ARG A 34 10.42 -8.72 -16.64
CA ARG A 34 9.23 -9.32 -17.30
C ARG A 34 8.18 -9.88 -16.34
N VAL A 35 8.48 -9.92 -15.04
CA VAL A 35 7.58 -10.46 -14.02
C VAL A 35 7.16 -9.33 -13.05
N PRO A 36 6.27 -8.43 -13.48
CA PRO A 36 5.92 -7.23 -12.71
C PRO A 36 5.26 -7.54 -11.37
N GLU A 37 4.52 -8.65 -11.28
CA GLU A 37 3.90 -9.10 -10.03
C GLU A 37 4.94 -9.49 -8.98
N LEU A 38 5.96 -10.25 -9.38
CA LEU A 38 7.04 -10.64 -8.49
C LEU A 38 7.88 -9.44 -8.04
N ARG A 39 8.16 -8.49 -8.96
CA ARG A 39 8.81 -7.23 -8.61
C ARG A 39 7.99 -6.41 -7.61
N ARG A 40 6.66 -6.37 -7.76
CA ARG A 40 5.74 -5.68 -6.84
C ARG A 40 5.78 -6.32 -5.46
N SER A 41 5.71 -7.64 -5.38
CA SER A 41 5.80 -8.38 -4.12
C SER A 41 7.17 -8.17 -3.44
N LEU A 42 8.25 -8.15 -4.23
CA LEU A 42 9.60 -7.90 -3.74
C LEU A 42 9.80 -6.45 -3.23
N ALA A 43 9.10 -5.47 -3.81
CA ALA A 43 9.23 -4.06 -3.44
C ALA A 43 8.84 -3.76 -1.97
N ALA A 44 8.00 -4.58 -1.35
CA ALA A 44 7.63 -4.45 0.07
C ALA A 44 8.83 -4.63 1.02
N PHE A 45 9.89 -5.27 0.54
CA PHE A 45 11.07 -5.66 1.30
C PHE A 45 12.28 -4.76 1.04
N ALA A 46 12.26 -4.06 -0.09
CA ALA A 46 13.41 -3.31 -0.57
C ALA A 46 13.62 -2.01 0.24
N PRO A 47 14.88 -1.53 0.34
CA PRO A 47 15.16 -0.18 0.81
C PRO A 47 14.48 0.87 -0.08
N THR A 48 14.12 2.03 0.48
CA THR A 48 13.48 3.12 -0.28
C THR A 48 14.28 3.52 -1.53
N ALA A 49 15.62 3.47 -1.44
CA ALA A 49 16.50 3.76 -2.57
C ALA A 49 16.43 2.74 -3.73
N ALA A 50 16.07 1.47 -3.45
CA ALA A 50 15.89 0.42 -4.45
C ALA A 50 14.44 0.29 -4.93
N TRP A 51 13.49 0.87 -4.19
CA TRP A 51 12.06 0.78 -4.47
C TRP A 51 11.71 1.26 -5.88
N ARG A 52 12.34 2.34 -6.37
CA ARG A 52 12.08 2.87 -7.71
C ARG A 52 12.39 1.85 -8.80
N ASP A 53 13.46 1.08 -8.68
CA ASP A 53 13.83 0.06 -9.67
C ASP A 53 12.86 -1.13 -9.65
N LEU A 54 12.28 -1.45 -8.49
CA LEU A 54 11.32 -2.53 -8.35
C LEU A 54 9.89 -2.12 -8.75
N ALA A 55 9.48 -0.89 -8.43
CA ALA A 55 8.13 -0.38 -8.67
C ALA A 55 7.96 0.37 -10.02
N LYS A 56 9.04 0.56 -10.80
CA LYS A 56 8.99 1.24 -12.10
C LYS A 56 8.01 0.54 -13.05
N ASN A 57 7.04 1.29 -13.56
CA ASN A 57 5.93 0.88 -14.44
C ASN A 57 4.88 -0.04 -13.78
N VAL A 58 4.88 -0.12 -12.44
CA VAL A 58 4.01 -1.02 -11.66
C VAL A 58 2.92 -0.24 -10.91
N ALA A 59 3.15 1.04 -10.62
CA ALA A 59 2.19 1.91 -9.95
C ALA A 59 1.22 2.53 -10.99
N PRO A 60 -0.10 2.27 -10.90
CA PRO A 60 -1.07 2.91 -11.78
C PRO A 60 -1.06 4.43 -11.56
N GLY A 61 -1.20 5.22 -12.63
CA GLY A 61 -1.25 6.70 -12.57
C GLY A 61 -2.35 7.24 -11.63
N TRP A 62 -3.32 6.40 -11.30
CA TRP A 62 -4.38 6.65 -10.32
C TRP A 62 -3.92 6.68 -8.86
N GLY A 63 -2.68 6.28 -8.54
CA GLY A 63 -2.19 6.23 -7.15
C GLY A 63 -2.21 7.58 -6.42
N CYS A 64 -1.99 8.69 -7.13
CA CYS A 64 -2.10 10.03 -6.55
C CYS A 64 -3.56 10.38 -6.22
N LEU A 65 -4.49 10.12 -7.15
CA LEU A 65 -5.92 10.33 -6.95
C LEU A 65 -6.47 9.45 -5.83
N LEU A 66 -6.04 8.19 -5.74
CA LEU A 66 -6.39 7.29 -4.64
C LEU A 66 -5.91 7.83 -3.29
N THR A 67 -4.68 8.37 -3.24
CA THR A 67 -4.15 8.99 -2.03
C THR A 67 -4.97 10.20 -1.61
N LEU A 68 -5.32 11.08 -2.56
CA LEU A 68 -6.17 12.24 -2.32
C LEU A 68 -7.59 11.84 -1.90
N SER A 69 -8.19 10.82 -2.53
CA SER A 69 -9.49 10.28 -2.14
C SER A 69 -9.47 9.74 -0.72
N ASN A 70 -8.40 9.05 -0.31
CA ASN A 70 -8.24 8.58 1.06
C ASN A 70 -8.15 9.75 2.05
N ILE A 71 -7.39 10.80 1.71
CA ILE A 71 -7.32 12.03 2.53
C ILE A 71 -8.69 12.70 2.65
N ALA A 72 -9.40 12.83 1.54
CA ALA A 72 -10.76 13.38 1.52
C ALA A 72 -11.70 12.55 2.41
N SER A 73 -11.64 11.22 2.32
CA SER A 73 -12.51 10.31 3.07
C SER A 73 -12.54 10.58 4.58
N PHE A 74 -11.40 10.87 5.21
CA PHE A 74 -11.36 11.13 6.66
C PHE A 74 -11.42 12.62 7.03
N THR A 75 -11.15 13.54 6.09
CA THR A 75 -11.24 14.99 6.36
C THR A 75 -12.66 15.52 6.20
N LEU A 76 -13.42 14.99 5.23
CA LEU A 76 -14.77 15.45 4.92
C LEU A 76 -15.76 15.30 6.09
N PRO A 77 -15.79 14.21 6.89
CA PRO A 77 -16.67 14.10 8.06
C PRO A 77 -16.38 15.19 9.11
N VAL A 78 -15.10 15.51 9.31
CA VAL A 78 -14.69 16.58 10.23
C VAL A 78 -15.12 17.94 9.70
N VAL A 79 -14.92 18.20 8.40
CA VAL A 79 -15.37 19.44 7.76
C VAL A 79 -16.90 19.57 7.84
N ALA A 80 -17.65 18.49 7.58
CA ALA A 80 -19.10 18.45 7.74
C ALA A 80 -19.54 18.85 9.16
N LEU A 81 -18.88 18.30 10.18
CA LEU A 81 -19.14 18.68 11.57
C LEU A 81 -18.83 20.17 11.82
N LEU A 82 -17.72 20.70 11.30
CA LEU A 82 -17.38 22.12 11.47
C LEU A 82 -18.42 23.05 10.85
N PHE A 83 -18.99 22.69 9.70
CA PHE A 83 -20.12 23.41 9.12
C PHE A 83 -21.31 23.45 10.07
N LEU A 84 -21.68 22.33 10.68
CA LEU A 84 -22.79 22.26 11.64
C LEU A 84 -22.49 23.03 12.94
N LEU A 85 -21.27 22.94 13.45
CA LEU A 85 -20.86 23.67 14.66
C LEU A 85 -20.92 25.19 14.46
N SER A 86 -20.69 25.69 13.25
CA SER A 86 -20.83 27.14 12.98
C SER A 86 -22.24 27.66 13.31
N TRP A 87 -23.27 26.86 13.06
CA TRP A 87 -24.65 27.18 13.45
C TRP A 87 -24.86 27.07 14.96
N VAL A 88 -24.33 26.02 15.61
CA VAL A 88 -24.40 25.86 17.08
C VAL A 88 -23.80 27.05 17.82
N PHE A 89 -22.72 27.63 17.29
CA PHE A 89 -22.08 28.83 17.85
C PHE A 89 -22.68 30.16 17.36
N GLY A 90 -23.86 30.13 16.72
CA GLY A 90 -24.60 31.33 16.31
C GLY A 90 -23.95 32.13 15.19
N ARG A 91 -23.08 31.53 14.37
CA ARG A 91 -22.47 32.22 13.21
C ARG A 91 -23.39 32.26 11.99
N ASN A 92 -24.42 31.42 11.97
CA ASN A 92 -25.39 31.29 10.88
C ASN A 92 -26.79 31.18 11.48
N ASP A 93 -27.79 31.78 10.83
CA ASP A 93 -29.20 31.68 11.24
C ASP A 93 -29.81 30.32 10.88
N VAL A 94 -29.29 29.69 9.83
CA VAL A 94 -29.74 28.40 9.31
C VAL A 94 -28.60 27.38 9.41
N ALA A 95 -28.93 26.18 9.88
CA ALA A 95 -28.00 25.06 9.98
C ALA A 95 -27.74 24.46 8.59
N PRO A 96 -26.47 24.34 8.15
CA PRO A 96 -26.11 23.82 6.83
C PRO A 96 -26.15 22.29 6.78
N VAL A 97 -27.29 21.69 7.14
CA VAL A 97 -27.51 20.24 7.21
C VAL A 97 -27.35 19.56 5.85
N GLY A 98 -27.84 20.18 4.77
CA GLY A 98 -27.73 19.65 3.43
C GLY A 98 -26.26 19.49 3.00
N VAL A 99 -25.48 20.57 3.06
CA VAL A 99 -24.05 20.55 2.67
C VAL A 99 -23.25 19.61 3.56
N ALA A 100 -23.44 19.66 4.89
CA ALA A 100 -22.75 18.75 5.80
C ALA A 100 -23.06 17.28 5.48
N GLY A 101 -24.32 16.97 5.20
CA GLY A 101 -24.75 15.65 4.77
C GLY A 101 -24.12 15.18 3.47
N LEU A 102 -24.02 16.06 2.47
CA LEU A 102 -23.37 15.74 1.19
C LEU A 102 -21.89 15.36 1.41
N LEU A 103 -21.16 16.15 2.19
CA LEU A 103 -19.74 15.90 2.47
C LEU A 103 -19.54 14.56 3.20
N ALA A 104 -20.35 14.29 4.22
CA ALA A 104 -20.33 13.01 4.93
C ALA A 104 -20.71 11.84 4.02
N GLY A 105 -21.71 12.01 3.14
CA GLY A 105 -22.11 10.98 2.17
C GLY A 105 -21.03 10.66 1.15
N VAL A 106 -20.28 11.66 0.66
CA VAL A 106 -19.13 11.45 -0.23
C VAL A 106 -18.02 10.69 0.50
N ALA A 107 -17.72 11.06 1.75
CA ALA A 107 -16.77 10.31 2.57
C ALA A 107 -17.20 8.86 2.78
N ALA A 108 -18.46 8.63 3.12
CA ALA A 108 -19.03 7.30 3.30
C ALA A 108 -18.90 6.46 2.04
N LEU A 109 -19.14 7.04 0.86
CA LEU A 109 -19.00 6.35 -0.42
C LEU A 109 -17.55 5.91 -0.66
N ILE A 110 -16.58 6.82 -0.47
CA ILE A 110 -15.16 6.54 -0.69
C ILE A 110 -14.67 5.44 0.28
N ALA A 111 -14.98 5.59 1.58
CA ALA A 111 -14.61 4.60 2.59
C ALA A 111 -15.31 3.25 2.36
N GLY A 112 -16.59 3.26 1.94
CA GLY A 112 -17.34 2.06 1.59
C GLY A 112 -16.69 1.28 0.44
N ILE A 113 -16.21 1.98 -0.60
CA ILE A 113 -15.41 1.35 -1.67
C ILE A 113 -14.12 0.75 -1.09
N GLY A 114 -13.43 1.48 -0.21
CA GLY A 114 -12.23 0.99 0.47
C GLY A 114 -12.45 -0.29 1.27
N ILE A 115 -13.56 -0.37 2.03
CA ILE A 115 -13.97 -1.58 2.75
C ILE A 115 -14.23 -2.72 1.76
N ALA A 116 -14.98 -2.47 0.68
CA ALA A 116 -15.29 -3.49 -0.32
C ALA A 116 -14.01 -4.03 -0.99
N THR A 117 -13.05 -3.16 -1.31
CA THR A 117 -11.75 -3.57 -1.86
C THR A 117 -10.93 -4.38 -0.85
N GLU A 118 -10.84 -3.95 0.41
CA GLU A 118 -10.13 -4.69 1.46
C GLU A 118 -10.71 -6.10 1.63
N LEU A 119 -12.03 -6.25 1.57
CA LEU A 119 -12.69 -7.56 1.69
C LEU A 119 -12.46 -8.47 0.47
N ARG A 120 -12.35 -7.90 -0.73
CA ARG A 120 -12.10 -8.64 -1.97
C ARG A 120 -10.65 -9.04 -2.14
N GLU A 121 -9.73 -8.14 -1.80
CA GLU A 121 -8.30 -8.27 -2.11
C GLU A 121 -7.46 -8.63 -0.88
N SER A 122 -8.02 -8.57 0.33
CA SER A 122 -7.31 -8.83 1.60
C SER A 122 -5.96 -8.09 1.65
N LEU A 123 -6.01 -6.77 1.48
CA LEU A 123 -4.81 -5.92 1.40
C LEU A 123 -3.96 -6.02 2.67
N GLY A 124 -4.59 -6.41 3.78
CA GLY A 124 -3.95 -6.77 5.02
C GLY A 124 -3.70 -5.56 5.92
N THR A 125 -4.58 -4.57 5.83
CA THR A 125 -4.51 -3.36 6.66
C THR A 125 -4.66 -3.73 8.14
N ASP A 126 -3.89 -3.08 9.01
CA ASP A 126 -3.89 -3.35 10.45
C ASP A 126 -5.27 -3.00 11.05
N PRO A 127 -5.90 -3.88 11.86
CA PRO A 127 -7.10 -3.56 12.61
C PRO A 127 -7.05 -2.22 13.37
N LYS A 128 -5.88 -1.79 13.86
CA LYS A 128 -5.68 -0.48 14.49
C LYS A 128 -5.97 0.67 13.53
N ILE A 129 -5.51 0.56 12.28
CA ILE A 129 -5.76 1.58 11.25
C ILE A 129 -7.24 1.61 10.93
N HIS A 130 -7.89 0.45 10.77
CA HIS A 130 -9.34 0.40 10.55
C HIS A 130 -10.13 1.00 11.72
N ARG A 131 -9.73 0.77 12.97
CA ARG A 131 -10.37 1.42 14.13
C ARG A 131 -10.19 2.93 14.12
N MET A 132 -9.01 3.43 13.78
CA MET A 132 -8.75 4.86 13.63
C MET A 132 -9.65 5.47 12.56
N LEU A 133 -9.72 4.83 11.38
CA LEU A 133 -10.62 5.26 10.29
C LEU A 133 -12.07 5.21 10.76
N GLY A 134 -12.49 4.13 11.40
CA GLY A 134 -13.83 3.99 11.98
C GLY A 134 -14.18 5.15 12.93
N SER A 135 -13.26 5.56 13.82
CA SER A 135 -13.46 6.71 14.70
C SER A 135 -13.60 8.03 13.94
N LEU A 136 -12.81 8.24 12.88
CA LEU A 136 -12.81 9.47 12.08
C LEU A 136 -14.08 9.66 11.25
N HIS A 137 -14.80 8.57 10.94
CA HIS A 137 -16.14 8.63 10.35
C HIS A 137 -17.22 8.70 11.43
N LEU A 138 -17.19 7.77 12.40
CA LEU A 138 -18.25 7.59 13.38
C LEU A 138 -18.43 8.81 14.29
N VAL A 139 -17.37 9.31 14.90
CA VAL A 139 -17.46 10.37 15.92
C VAL A 139 -18.00 11.68 15.34
N PRO A 140 -17.40 12.27 14.29
CA PRO A 140 -17.89 13.53 13.78
C PRO A 140 -19.29 13.41 13.15
N SER A 141 -19.58 12.32 12.45
CA SER A 141 -20.88 12.14 11.81
C SER A 141 -22.00 11.81 12.81
N ALA A 142 -21.71 11.12 13.92
CA ALA A 142 -22.68 10.92 15.00
C ALA A 142 -23.03 12.23 15.72
N ILE A 143 -22.02 13.06 16.04
CA ILE A 143 -22.24 14.39 16.62
C ILE A 143 -23.02 15.26 15.62
N GLY A 144 -22.62 15.26 14.35
CA GLY A 144 -23.30 15.99 13.29
C GLY A 144 -24.76 15.56 13.12
N LEU A 145 -25.06 14.27 13.22
CA LEU A 145 -26.43 13.74 13.16
C LEU A 145 -27.30 14.25 14.31
N LEU A 146 -26.75 14.34 15.53
CA LEU A 146 -27.45 14.92 16.68
C LEU A 146 -27.72 16.41 16.48
N ILE A 147 -26.74 17.17 15.99
CA ILE A 147 -26.90 18.60 15.68
C ILE A 147 -27.95 18.80 14.60
N ALA A 148 -27.91 18.00 13.52
CA ALA A 148 -28.87 18.05 12.43
C ALA A 148 -30.29 17.74 12.93
N ALA A 149 -30.47 16.72 13.76
CA ALA A 149 -31.76 16.40 14.36
C ALA A 149 -32.30 17.58 15.20
N GLY A 150 -31.45 18.24 15.98
CA GLY A 150 -31.80 19.45 16.73
C GLY A 150 -32.21 20.60 15.82
N ALA A 151 -31.43 20.88 14.77
CA ALA A 151 -31.76 21.93 13.79
C ALA A 151 -33.08 21.68 13.07
N ILE A 152 -33.37 20.43 12.72
CA ILE A 152 -34.65 20.04 12.09
C ILE A 152 -35.81 20.22 13.06
N ALA A 153 -35.65 19.79 14.32
CA ALA A 153 -36.68 19.96 15.35
C ALA A 153 -37.02 21.44 15.60
N LEU A 154 -36.03 22.34 15.45
CA LEU A 154 -36.19 23.78 15.57
C LEU A 154 -36.65 24.46 14.27
N GLY A 155 -36.83 23.72 13.17
CA GLY A 155 -37.17 24.29 11.86
C GLY A 155 -36.07 25.16 11.26
N ALA A 156 -34.82 25.01 11.72
CA ALA A 156 -33.67 25.83 11.35
C ALA A 156 -32.72 25.13 10.36
N ALA A 157 -33.09 23.97 9.80
CA ALA A 157 -32.26 23.22 8.86
C ALA A 157 -32.50 23.67 7.41
N ASP A 158 -31.42 23.88 6.64
CA ASP A 158 -31.49 24.20 5.21
C ASP A 158 -31.90 23.01 4.31
N GLY A 159 -31.75 21.77 4.80
CA GLY A 159 -32.00 20.57 4.01
C GLY A 159 -32.03 19.28 4.83
N VAL A 160 -33.23 18.76 5.09
CA VAL A 160 -33.43 17.49 5.84
C VAL A 160 -32.79 16.27 5.19
N TRP A 161 -32.58 16.30 3.87
CA TRP A 161 -31.99 15.22 3.10
C TRP A 161 -30.53 14.92 3.53
N GLY A 162 -29.83 15.92 4.08
CA GLY A 162 -28.44 15.76 4.53
C GLY A 162 -28.26 14.73 5.66
N VAL A 163 -29.33 14.44 6.41
CA VAL A 163 -29.36 13.37 7.42
C VAL A 163 -28.97 12.01 6.83
N GLY A 164 -29.36 11.73 5.58
CA GLY A 164 -29.03 10.47 4.92
C GLY A 164 -27.52 10.25 4.75
N GLY A 165 -26.78 11.30 4.39
CA GLY A 165 -25.33 11.22 4.23
C GLY A 165 -24.58 11.07 5.56
N LEU A 166 -25.00 11.80 6.60
CA LEU A 166 -24.47 11.64 7.96
C LEU A 166 -24.72 10.23 8.51
N LEU A 167 -25.92 9.69 8.30
CA LEU A 167 -26.27 8.34 8.73
C LEU A 167 -25.45 7.27 7.99
N ALA A 168 -25.28 7.42 6.67
CA ALA A 168 -24.45 6.52 5.88
C ALA A 168 -23.00 6.48 6.40
N ASP A 169 -22.45 7.65 6.74
CA ASP A 169 -21.08 7.76 7.25
C ASP A 169 -20.92 7.16 8.67
N VAL A 170 -21.92 7.33 9.53
CA VAL A 170 -22.01 6.63 10.82
C VAL A 170 -21.98 5.11 10.61
N ILE A 171 -22.76 4.60 9.67
CA ILE A 171 -22.79 3.16 9.34
C ILE A 171 -21.41 2.69 8.89
N VAL A 172 -20.74 3.44 8.00
CA VAL A 172 -19.36 3.12 7.57
C VAL A 172 -18.39 3.09 8.75
N GLY A 173 -18.48 4.07 9.64
CA GLY A 173 -17.70 4.11 10.87
C GLY A 173 -17.91 2.85 11.72
N ILE A 174 -19.17 2.43 11.92
CA ILE A 174 -19.52 1.19 12.63
C ILE A 174 -18.97 -0.04 11.92
N LEU A 175 -19.12 -0.14 10.59
CA LEU A 175 -18.63 -1.27 9.80
C LEU A 175 -17.12 -1.47 9.98
N HIS A 176 -16.33 -0.39 10.05
CA HIS A 176 -14.90 -0.50 10.34
C HIS A 176 -14.61 -1.20 11.68
N PHE A 177 -15.40 -0.97 12.72
CA PHE A 177 -15.26 -1.65 14.01
C PHE A 177 -15.80 -3.08 14.01
N LEU A 178 -16.88 -3.35 13.26
CA LEU A 178 -17.51 -4.66 13.22
C LEU A 178 -16.73 -5.65 12.38
N MET A 179 -16.22 -5.21 11.23
CA MET A 179 -15.61 -6.07 10.22
C MET A 179 -14.12 -6.31 10.46
N PHE A 180 -13.41 -5.35 11.05
CA PHE A 180 -11.96 -5.43 11.26
C PHE A 180 -11.61 -5.60 12.74
N ARG A 181 -12.16 -6.66 13.33
CA ARG A 181 -11.91 -7.06 14.71
C ARG A 181 -10.65 -7.90 14.81
N GLY A 182 -9.85 -7.66 15.83
CA GLY A 182 -8.63 -8.41 16.11
C GLY A 182 -7.61 -7.61 16.91
N PRO A 183 -6.67 -8.28 17.60
CA PRO A 183 -5.58 -7.58 18.26
C PRO A 183 -4.79 -6.78 17.22
N ALA A 184 -4.34 -5.57 17.59
CA ALA A 184 -3.39 -4.84 16.76
C ALA A 184 -2.07 -5.60 16.79
N HIS A 185 -1.77 -6.36 15.74
CA HIS A 185 -0.57 -7.18 15.70
C HIS A 185 0.59 -6.40 15.11
N THR A 186 1.76 -6.59 15.73
CA THR A 186 3.03 -5.96 15.41
C THR A 186 3.50 -6.38 14.00
N GLY A 187 4.46 -5.65 13.42
CA GLY A 187 4.86 -5.78 12.01
C GLY A 187 5.26 -7.17 11.49
N SER A 188 5.39 -8.19 12.34
CA SER A 188 5.64 -9.60 11.99
C SER A 188 4.59 -10.17 11.04
N ASP A 189 3.31 -9.84 11.22
CA ASP A 189 2.23 -10.38 10.38
C ASP A 189 2.21 -9.74 9.00
N ARG A 190 2.60 -8.46 8.91
CA ARG A 190 2.79 -7.77 7.62
C ARG A 190 3.96 -8.37 6.86
N TRP A 191 5.06 -8.67 7.55
CA TRP A 191 6.22 -9.33 6.97
C TRP A 191 5.84 -10.71 6.43
N GLN A 192 5.24 -11.55 7.28
CA GLN A 192 4.87 -12.92 6.92
C GLN A 192 3.88 -12.96 5.75
N ARG A 193 2.86 -12.08 5.73
CA ARG A 193 1.93 -11.99 4.59
C ARG A 193 2.58 -11.49 3.31
N SER A 194 3.45 -10.49 3.41
CA SER A 194 4.20 -10.01 2.23
C SER A 194 5.09 -11.12 1.69
N PHE A 195 5.61 -11.98 2.59
CA PHE A 195 6.45 -13.11 2.21
C PHE A 195 5.63 -14.22 1.57
N SER A 196 4.45 -14.54 2.11
CA SER A 196 3.52 -15.48 1.47
C SER A 196 3.09 -15.03 0.07
N ARG A 197 2.87 -13.72 -0.14
CA ARG A 197 2.57 -13.16 -1.48
C ARG A 197 3.76 -13.27 -2.44
N LEU A 198 4.98 -13.10 -1.92
CA LEU A 198 6.20 -13.31 -2.68
C LEU A 198 6.35 -14.78 -3.08
N GLU A 199 6.11 -15.71 -2.16
CA GLU A 199 6.17 -17.16 -2.43
C GLU A 199 5.11 -17.58 -3.44
N ALA A 200 3.86 -17.14 -3.28
CA ALA A 200 2.80 -17.41 -4.25
C ALA A 200 3.15 -16.88 -5.66
N ALA A 201 3.74 -15.68 -5.77
CA ALA A 201 4.19 -15.12 -7.04
C ALA A 201 5.37 -15.89 -7.65
N LEU A 202 6.27 -16.43 -6.81
CA LEU A 202 7.35 -17.31 -7.27
C LEU A 202 6.78 -18.63 -7.78
N ASP A 203 5.87 -19.25 -7.04
CA ASP A 203 5.25 -20.55 -7.38
C ASP A 203 4.40 -20.48 -8.65
N GLY A 204 3.74 -19.35 -8.89
CA GLY A 204 3.00 -19.09 -10.12
C GLY A 204 3.86 -18.87 -11.37
N MET A 205 5.19 -18.73 -11.23
CA MET A 205 6.08 -18.45 -12.36
C MET A 205 6.28 -19.70 -13.25
N PRO A 206 6.13 -19.58 -14.58
CA PRO A 206 6.43 -20.67 -15.51
C PRO A 206 7.87 -21.19 -15.35
N PRO A 207 8.11 -22.52 -15.39
CA PRO A 207 9.44 -23.10 -15.20
C PRO A 207 10.50 -22.52 -16.15
N ASP A 208 10.15 -22.29 -17.42
CA ASP A 208 11.07 -21.73 -18.42
C ASP A 208 11.47 -20.30 -18.10
N GLU A 209 10.55 -19.50 -17.57
CA GLU A 209 10.84 -18.13 -17.16
C GLU A 209 11.73 -18.10 -15.91
N ARG A 210 11.45 -19.00 -14.96
CA ARG A 210 12.28 -19.19 -13.77
C ARG A 210 13.71 -19.58 -14.15
N MET A 211 13.89 -20.50 -15.08
CA MET A 211 15.21 -20.91 -15.58
C MET A 211 15.94 -19.77 -16.29
N ARG A 212 15.25 -18.99 -17.13
CA ARG A 212 15.84 -17.83 -17.82
C ARG A 212 16.34 -16.78 -16.83
N ILE A 213 15.52 -16.43 -15.84
CA ILE A 213 15.87 -15.44 -14.81
C ILE A 213 17.05 -15.95 -13.97
N TYR A 214 17.01 -17.22 -13.57
CA TYR A 214 18.10 -17.84 -12.81
C TYR A 214 19.41 -17.81 -13.61
N SER A 215 19.38 -18.21 -14.88
CA SER A 215 20.54 -18.17 -15.77
C SER A 215 21.12 -16.76 -15.90
N ASP A 216 20.27 -15.75 -16.15
CA ASP A 216 20.70 -14.35 -16.26
C ASP A 216 21.38 -13.85 -14.98
N ILE A 217 20.82 -14.16 -13.79
CA ILE A 217 21.45 -13.83 -12.51
C ILE A 217 22.80 -14.53 -12.38
N GLN A 218 22.90 -15.82 -12.65
CA GLN A 218 24.15 -16.57 -12.50
C GLN A 218 25.25 -16.05 -13.44
N THR A 219 24.90 -15.73 -14.69
CA THR A 219 25.82 -15.09 -15.64
C THR A 219 26.27 -13.71 -15.16
N ALA A 220 25.36 -12.91 -14.63
CA ALA A 220 25.68 -11.61 -14.05
C ALA A 220 26.63 -11.72 -12.85
N LEU A 221 26.36 -12.65 -11.92
CA LEU A 221 27.21 -12.90 -10.75
C LEU A 221 28.63 -13.33 -11.13
N ALA A 222 28.76 -14.21 -12.14
CA ALA A 222 30.06 -14.61 -12.66
C ALA A 222 30.83 -13.42 -13.22
N GLY A 223 30.16 -12.58 -14.01
CA GLY A 223 30.75 -11.35 -14.56
C GLY A 223 31.19 -10.36 -13.49
N LEU A 224 30.44 -10.19 -12.41
CA LEU A 224 30.82 -9.32 -11.29
C LEU A 224 32.06 -9.85 -10.55
N ARG A 225 32.10 -11.15 -10.29
CA ARG A 225 33.25 -11.81 -9.64
C ARG A 225 34.51 -11.69 -10.49
N ASP A 226 34.42 -12.00 -11.77
CA ASP A 226 35.58 -12.01 -12.68
C ASP A 226 36.19 -10.62 -12.84
N ARG A 227 35.37 -9.58 -12.67
CA ARG A 227 35.79 -8.17 -12.68
C ARG A 227 36.22 -7.66 -11.30
N GLY A 228 36.21 -8.50 -10.27
CA GLY A 228 36.60 -8.14 -8.90
C GLY A 228 35.63 -7.17 -8.21
N LEU A 229 34.40 -7.03 -8.70
CA LEU A 229 33.40 -6.13 -8.12
C LEU A 229 32.70 -6.73 -6.90
N ILE A 230 32.72 -8.05 -6.76
CA ILE A 230 32.23 -8.77 -5.58
C ILE A 230 33.29 -9.77 -5.10
N SER A 231 33.29 -10.07 -3.81
CA SER A 231 34.21 -11.04 -3.23
C SER A 231 33.86 -12.48 -3.66
N ARG A 232 34.81 -13.41 -3.51
CA ARG A 232 34.54 -14.84 -3.73
C ARG A 232 33.50 -15.40 -2.77
N GLU A 233 33.49 -14.87 -1.53
CA GLU A 233 32.53 -15.26 -0.50
C GLU A 233 31.12 -14.78 -0.87
N ASP A 234 30.97 -13.51 -1.27
CA ASP A 234 29.70 -12.97 -1.72
C ASP A 234 29.18 -13.71 -2.95
N PHE A 235 30.06 -14.05 -3.87
CA PHE A 235 29.70 -14.87 -5.04
C PHE A 235 29.21 -16.26 -4.63
N ALA A 236 29.93 -16.96 -3.74
CA ALA A 236 29.53 -18.28 -3.27
C ALA A 236 28.15 -18.24 -2.60
N ARG A 237 27.96 -17.29 -1.67
CA ARG A 237 26.67 -17.05 -1.01
C ARG A 237 25.56 -16.71 -2.00
N ALA A 238 25.77 -15.74 -2.88
CA ALA A 238 24.75 -15.25 -3.80
C ALA A 238 24.25 -16.34 -4.77
N ARG A 239 25.13 -17.26 -5.17
CA ARG A 239 24.76 -18.33 -6.12
C ARG A 239 23.83 -19.39 -5.56
N GLU A 240 23.82 -19.56 -4.25
CA GLU A 240 22.95 -20.52 -3.54
C GLU A 240 21.55 -19.95 -3.27
N LEU A 241 21.35 -18.65 -3.47
CA LEU A 241 20.09 -17.98 -3.18
C LEU A 241 19.05 -18.19 -4.29
N ARG A 242 17.80 -18.43 -3.87
CA ARG A 242 16.66 -18.49 -4.79
C ARG A 242 16.29 -17.10 -5.30
N ILE A 243 15.61 -17.06 -6.45
CA ILE A 243 14.97 -15.85 -6.97
C ILE A 243 14.01 -15.28 -5.92
N GLY A 244 13.99 -13.97 -5.75
CA GLY A 244 13.12 -13.25 -4.83
C GLY A 244 13.71 -13.04 -3.44
N ILE A 245 14.89 -13.59 -3.11
CA ILE A 245 15.56 -13.36 -1.83
C ILE A 245 16.99 -12.84 -1.96
N LEU A 246 17.50 -12.64 -3.18
CA LEU A 246 18.89 -12.24 -3.39
C LEU A 246 19.16 -10.89 -2.71
N GLY A 247 18.33 -9.88 -3.00
CA GLY A 247 18.44 -8.57 -2.38
C GLY A 247 18.23 -8.62 -0.86
N MET A 248 17.26 -9.40 -0.39
CA MET A 248 16.96 -9.54 1.04
C MET A 248 18.15 -10.07 1.84
N THR A 249 18.85 -11.08 1.31
CA THR A 249 19.92 -11.76 2.02
C THR A 249 21.27 -11.07 1.85
N MET A 250 21.57 -10.58 0.65
CA MET A 250 22.86 -9.92 0.37
C MET A 250 22.88 -8.46 0.83
N ALA A 251 21.71 -7.86 0.99
CA ALA A 251 21.52 -6.47 1.36
C ALA A 251 20.36 -6.31 2.35
N PRO A 252 20.43 -6.96 3.53
CA PRO A 252 19.34 -6.99 4.48
C PRO A 252 19.03 -5.61 5.04
N ARG A 253 17.75 -5.40 5.31
CA ARG A 253 17.25 -4.23 6.02
C ARG A 253 17.20 -4.53 7.51
N GLU A 254 18.06 -3.89 8.29
CA GLU A 254 18.11 -4.07 9.74
C GLU A 254 16.78 -3.73 10.44
N ASP A 255 15.96 -2.86 9.82
CA ASP A 255 14.67 -2.41 10.35
C ASP A 255 13.48 -3.34 10.04
N LEU A 256 13.65 -4.30 9.12
CA LEU A 256 12.58 -5.22 8.70
C LEU A 256 12.91 -6.70 8.92
N THR A 257 14.17 -7.04 9.19
CA THR A 257 14.57 -8.42 9.42
C THR A 257 14.24 -8.79 10.87
N PRO A 258 13.36 -9.77 11.14
CA PRO A 258 13.13 -10.25 12.51
C PRO A 258 14.46 -10.73 13.11
N ARG A 259 14.76 -10.28 14.34
CA ARG A 259 15.89 -10.81 15.12
C ARG A 259 15.53 -12.15 15.74
#